data_AF-A0A8T8CBA1-F1
#
_entry.id   AF-A0A8T8CBA1-F1
#
_cell.length_a   1.000
_cell.length_b   1.000
_cell.length_c   1.000
_cell.angle_alpha   90.00
_cell.angle_beta   90.00
_cell.angle_gamma   90.00
#
_symmetry.space_group_name_H-M   'P 1'
#
loop_
_entity.id
_entity.type
_entity.pdbx_description
1 polymer ?
#
loop_
_entity_poly.entity_id
_entity_poly.type
_entity_poly.pdbx_seq_one_letter_code
_entity_poly.pdbx_strand_id
1 'polypeptide(L)'
;MFMAPEQYSAALKQMVLEESSLDVAVAFWGNGAELHVHPDEARPIRIICNLMSGGTNPWVIKGFLKRAENNVLVQVRQCDRLHAKVLVGPGQAIIGSANISANGLGLAGSETAHWIEAGVHTTAIDEVAGAQSWFDQLWNSTNTRTITPDDLARAIVAYKRHRDTRPDYSAPCPFSFTKLTPADLADRDAYALLYVRGPSEDAKAATARHSAVEAQTLGATPGKGTGTERWPFECWPEDLDTSTQIEYLAMLWNEEKSVVEIDGPCVMTATQLEFTYSVGGEPGWLDLARPTSTLIGHSLAKKQCRALAKELNPRMRTVWDEAEILDEGMRRIHLRHIAEILQR
;
A
#
# COMPACT_ATOMS: atom_id res chain seq x y z
N MET A 1 15.17 -22.76 -23.10
CA MET A 1 14.70 -21.57 -23.82
C MET A 1 14.83 -20.36 -22.91
N PHE A 2 15.52 -19.31 -23.36
CA PHE A 2 15.56 -18.04 -22.63
C PHE A 2 14.15 -17.44 -22.55
N MET A 3 13.81 -16.83 -21.41
CA MET A 3 12.54 -16.15 -21.17
C MET A 3 12.78 -14.68 -20.84
N ALA A 4 12.18 -13.81 -21.64
CA ALA A 4 12.03 -12.39 -21.39
C ALA A 4 10.85 -12.12 -20.43
N PRO A 5 10.73 -10.90 -19.85
CA PRO A 5 9.68 -10.56 -18.88
C PRO A 5 8.26 -10.93 -19.31
N GLU A 6 7.93 -10.69 -20.58
CA GLU A 6 6.58 -10.87 -21.14
C GLU A 6 6.20 -12.35 -21.26
N GLN A 7 7.18 -13.26 -21.20
CA GLN A 7 6.99 -14.69 -21.38
C GLN A 7 6.74 -15.43 -20.05
N TYR A 8 7.08 -14.83 -18.91
CA TYR A 8 7.00 -15.47 -17.59
C TYR A 8 5.58 -15.91 -17.23
N SER A 9 4.59 -15.02 -17.40
CA SER A 9 3.19 -15.33 -17.06
C SER A 9 2.66 -16.50 -17.88
N ALA A 10 2.96 -16.52 -19.18
CA ALA A 10 2.54 -17.58 -20.08
C ALA A 10 3.23 -18.91 -19.76
N ALA A 11 4.54 -18.89 -19.54
CA ALA A 11 5.31 -20.08 -19.19
C ALA A 11 4.86 -20.69 -17.86
N LEU A 12 4.63 -19.87 -16.83
CA LEU A 12 4.11 -20.34 -15.55
C LEU A 12 2.74 -21.00 -15.72
N LYS A 13 1.81 -20.36 -16.42
CA LYS A 13 0.47 -20.91 -16.67
C LYS A 13 0.54 -22.25 -17.40
N GLN A 14 1.41 -22.36 -18.39
CA GLN A 14 1.60 -23.60 -19.15
C GLN A 14 2.16 -24.71 -18.26
N MET A 15 3.20 -24.41 -17.49
CA MET A 15 3.80 -25.38 -16.55
C MET A 15 2.78 -25.88 -15.51
N VAL A 16 1.99 -24.97 -14.92
CA VAL A 16 0.94 -25.32 -13.96
C VAL A 16 -0.14 -26.20 -14.59
N LEU A 17 -0.45 -26.01 -15.87
CA LEU A 17 -1.43 -26.81 -16.60
C LEU A 17 -0.91 -28.21 -16.95
N GLU A 18 0.35 -28.31 -17.36
CA GLU A 18 0.96 -29.55 -17.89
C GLU A 18 1.52 -30.47 -16.80
N GLU A 19 2.13 -29.90 -15.75
CA GLU A 19 2.81 -30.69 -14.74
C GLU A 19 1.82 -31.31 -13.74
N SER A 20 2.04 -32.58 -13.42
CA SER A 20 1.21 -33.33 -12.47
C SER A 20 1.48 -32.95 -11.01
N SER A 21 2.65 -32.36 -10.72
CA SER A 21 3.05 -31.86 -9.41
C SER A 21 4.05 -30.72 -9.58
N LEU A 22 4.12 -29.82 -8.59
CA LEU A 22 5.06 -28.70 -8.60
C LEU A 22 5.86 -28.57 -7.30
N ASP A 23 7.15 -28.35 -7.46
CA ASP A 23 8.05 -27.95 -6.41
C ASP A 23 8.52 -26.52 -6.66
N VAL A 24 8.25 -25.64 -5.71
CA VAL A 24 8.36 -24.19 -5.86
C VAL A 24 9.27 -23.64 -4.77
N ALA A 25 10.51 -23.33 -5.13
CA ALA A 25 11.46 -22.62 -4.28
C ALA A 25 11.59 -21.18 -4.75
N VAL A 26 10.68 -20.32 -4.29
CA VAL A 26 10.62 -18.91 -4.65
C VAL A 26 10.63 -18.07 -3.38
N ALA A 27 11.58 -17.15 -3.31
CA ALA A 27 11.80 -16.32 -2.13
C ALA A 27 10.58 -15.49 -1.75
N PHE A 28 10.05 -14.69 -2.67
CA PHE A 28 9.02 -13.69 -2.38
C PHE A 28 7.70 -13.99 -3.11
N TRP A 29 6.59 -13.75 -2.40
CA TRP A 29 5.24 -14.02 -2.87
C TRP A 29 4.37 -12.78 -2.75
N GLY A 30 3.64 -12.43 -3.81
CA GLY A 30 2.72 -11.30 -3.86
C GLY A 30 1.25 -11.74 -3.84
N ASN A 31 0.36 -10.77 -3.65
CA ASN A 31 -1.08 -11.00 -3.58
C ASN A 31 -1.61 -11.76 -4.81
N GLY A 32 -2.45 -12.78 -4.61
CA GLY A 32 -3.08 -13.57 -5.68
C GLY A 32 -2.20 -14.66 -6.29
N ALA A 33 -0.94 -14.80 -5.86
CA ALA A 33 0.00 -15.81 -6.33
C ALA A 33 -0.54 -17.25 -6.23
N GLU A 34 -1.30 -17.54 -5.18
CA GLU A 34 -1.89 -18.84 -4.91
C GLU A 34 -2.84 -19.31 -6.02
N LEU A 35 -3.52 -18.38 -6.70
CA LEU A 35 -4.44 -18.67 -7.81
C LEU A 35 -3.70 -18.99 -9.11
N HIS A 36 -2.46 -18.53 -9.25
CA HIS A 36 -1.67 -18.73 -10.47
C HIS A 36 -0.81 -19.98 -10.42
N VAL A 37 -0.31 -20.34 -9.23
CA VAL A 37 0.65 -21.44 -9.05
C VAL A 37 -0.04 -22.73 -8.62
N HIS A 38 -1.19 -22.63 -7.94
CA HIS A 38 -1.93 -23.80 -7.47
C HIS A 38 -3.45 -23.59 -7.61
N PRO A 39 -3.96 -23.47 -8.85
CA PRO A 39 -5.40 -23.31 -9.13
C PRO A 39 -6.18 -24.62 -8.92
N ASP A 40 -5.54 -25.77 -9.08
CA ASP A 40 -6.13 -27.10 -8.91
C ASP A 40 -5.58 -27.74 -7.61
N GLU A 41 -6.38 -27.72 -6.55
CA GLU A 41 -5.98 -28.23 -5.24
C GLU A 41 -5.78 -29.76 -5.22
N ALA A 42 -6.20 -30.49 -6.26
CA ALA A 42 -5.97 -31.93 -6.39
C ALA A 42 -4.53 -32.28 -6.82
N ARG A 43 -3.74 -31.31 -7.29
CA ARG A 43 -2.35 -31.54 -7.70
C ARG A 43 -1.38 -31.32 -6.55
N PRO A 44 -0.38 -32.20 -6.33
CA PRO A 44 0.65 -31.99 -5.32
C PRO A 44 1.48 -30.74 -5.55
N ILE A 45 1.75 -30.01 -4.47
CA ILE A 45 2.64 -28.86 -4.46
C ILE A 45 3.49 -28.80 -3.19
N ARG A 46 4.80 -28.58 -3.34
CA ARG A 46 5.71 -28.25 -2.24
C ARG A 46 6.28 -26.85 -2.42
N ILE A 47 6.16 -26.02 -1.40
CA ILE A 47 6.57 -24.61 -1.44
C ILE A 47 7.65 -24.35 -0.41
N ILE A 48 8.76 -23.72 -0.82
CA ILE A 48 9.74 -23.09 0.07
C ILE A 48 9.71 -21.59 -0.21
N CYS A 49 9.50 -20.78 0.84
CA CYS A 49 9.51 -19.32 0.77
C CYS A 49 10.48 -18.70 1.78
N ASN A 50 10.78 -17.41 1.62
CA ASN A 50 11.48 -16.63 2.63
C ASN A 50 10.48 -15.74 3.38
N LEU A 51 9.78 -16.34 4.35
CA LEU A 51 8.69 -15.68 5.07
C LEU A 51 9.19 -14.53 5.97
N MET A 52 10.38 -14.68 6.56
CA MET A 52 10.90 -13.74 7.56
C MET A 52 11.55 -12.48 6.97
N SER A 53 11.77 -12.44 5.66
CA SER A 53 12.43 -11.31 4.97
C SER A 53 11.64 -9.99 4.98
N GLY A 54 10.32 -10.04 5.17
CA GLY A 54 9.42 -8.91 4.93
C GLY A 54 9.06 -8.68 3.46
N GLY A 55 9.69 -9.37 2.51
CA GLY A 55 9.36 -9.30 1.08
C GLY A 55 8.24 -10.26 0.64
N THR A 56 7.88 -11.23 1.49
CA THR A 56 6.83 -12.22 1.23
C THR A 56 5.52 -11.77 1.86
N ASN A 57 4.44 -11.70 1.08
CA ASN A 57 3.10 -11.45 1.59
C ASN A 57 2.65 -12.62 2.50
N PRO A 58 2.52 -12.40 3.82
CA PRO A 58 2.22 -13.47 4.77
C PRO A 58 0.81 -14.02 4.61
N TRP A 59 -0.14 -13.25 4.06
CA TRP A 59 -1.52 -13.70 3.85
C TRP A 59 -1.62 -14.77 2.76
N VAL A 60 -0.77 -14.71 1.73
CA VAL A 60 -0.65 -15.75 0.69
C VAL A 60 -0.18 -17.06 1.32
N ILE A 61 0.88 -16.98 2.13
CA ILE A 61 1.45 -18.15 2.81
C ILE A 61 0.45 -18.73 3.82
N LYS A 62 -0.29 -17.88 4.54
CA LYS A 62 -1.40 -18.30 5.40
C LYS A 62 -2.47 -19.07 4.60
N GLY A 63 -2.79 -18.63 3.38
CA GLY A 63 -3.72 -19.32 2.49
C GLY A 63 -3.26 -20.74 2.16
N PHE A 64 -1.99 -20.92 1.78
CA PHE A 64 -1.43 -22.25 1.54
C PHE A 64 -1.40 -23.12 2.80
N LEU A 65 -1.04 -22.56 3.96
CA LEU A 65 -1.06 -23.30 5.23
C LEU A 65 -2.47 -23.80 5.56
N LYS A 66 -3.50 -22.96 5.37
CA LYS A 66 -4.90 -23.35 5.57
C LYS A 66 -5.33 -24.47 4.61
N ARG A 67 -4.86 -24.46 3.36
CA ARG A 67 -5.07 -25.57 2.42
C ARG A 67 -4.39 -26.85 2.92
N ALA A 68 -3.14 -26.74 3.39
CA ALA A 68 -2.35 -27.86 3.89
C ALA A 68 -2.95 -28.53 5.14
N GLU A 69 -3.71 -27.81 5.98
CA GLU A 69 -4.42 -28.38 7.13
C GLU A 69 -5.38 -29.52 6.75
N ASN A 70 -6.00 -29.44 5.57
CA ASN A 70 -7.00 -30.41 5.10
C ASN A 70 -6.57 -31.18 3.84
N ASN A 71 -5.37 -30.89 3.31
CA ASN A 71 -4.89 -31.47 2.07
C ASN A 71 -3.38 -31.77 2.14
N VAL A 72 -3.04 -33.05 2.32
CA VAL A 72 -1.65 -33.53 2.41
C VAL A 72 -0.83 -33.29 1.14
N LEU A 73 -1.50 -33.02 0.01
CA LEU A 73 -0.86 -32.71 -1.26
C LEU A 73 -0.26 -31.29 -1.26
N VAL A 74 -0.63 -30.43 -0.32
CA VAL A 74 -0.08 -29.07 -0.17
C VAL A 74 0.89 -29.05 1.00
N GLN A 75 2.14 -28.70 0.74
CA GLN A 75 3.16 -28.57 1.77
C GLN A 75 3.91 -27.26 1.65
N VAL A 76 4.10 -26.56 2.78
CA VAL A 76 4.79 -25.28 2.82
C VAL A 76 5.86 -25.29 3.90
N ARG A 77 7.06 -24.86 3.53
CA ARG A 77 8.20 -24.66 4.42
C ARG A 77 8.80 -23.28 4.17
N GLN A 78 9.68 -22.87 5.07
CA GLN A 78 10.36 -21.59 4.99
C GLN A 78 11.87 -21.74 5.18
N CYS A 79 12.64 -20.89 4.51
CA CYS A 79 14.09 -20.80 4.60
C CYS A 79 14.51 -19.32 4.57
N ASP A 80 15.11 -18.84 5.68
CA ASP A 80 15.46 -17.42 5.88
C ASP A 80 16.52 -16.91 4.88
N ARG A 81 17.27 -17.84 4.28
CA ARG A 81 18.33 -17.55 3.30
C ARG A 81 17.89 -17.74 1.85
N LEU A 82 16.63 -18.11 1.62
CA LEU A 82 16.14 -18.34 0.27
C LEU A 82 16.05 -17.01 -0.49
N HIS A 83 16.76 -16.94 -1.61
CA HIS A 83 16.61 -15.87 -2.61
C HIS A 83 16.41 -16.42 -4.03
N ALA A 84 16.32 -17.74 -4.18
CA ALA A 84 16.09 -18.40 -5.46
C ALA A 84 14.67 -18.14 -5.98
N LYS A 85 14.48 -18.31 -7.30
CA LYS A 85 13.17 -18.37 -7.95
C LYS A 85 13.16 -19.53 -8.94
N VAL A 86 12.83 -20.70 -8.43
CA VAL A 86 12.86 -21.98 -9.14
C VAL A 86 11.52 -22.65 -8.99
N LEU A 87 10.96 -23.08 -10.12
CA LEU A 87 9.83 -23.99 -10.20
C LEU A 87 10.29 -25.22 -10.96
N VAL A 88 9.99 -26.40 -10.44
CA VAL A 88 10.31 -27.67 -11.09
C VAL A 88 9.11 -28.61 -10.97
N GLY A 89 8.75 -29.22 -12.10
CA GLY A 89 7.83 -30.34 -12.18
C GLY A 89 8.54 -31.55 -12.80
N PRO A 90 7.86 -32.70 -12.89
CA PRO A 90 8.44 -33.91 -13.48
C PRO A 90 9.04 -33.74 -14.89
N GLY A 91 8.43 -32.90 -15.76
CA GLY A 91 8.83 -32.76 -17.16
C GLY A 91 9.60 -31.49 -17.52
N GLN A 92 9.52 -30.45 -16.69
CA GLN A 92 10.07 -29.14 -17.01
C GLN A 92 10.45 -28.32 -15.77
N ALA A 93 11.30 -27.32 -15.97
CA ALA A 93 11.69 -26.36 -14.94
C ALA A 93 11.69 -24.92 -15.46
N ILE A 94 11.36 -23.98 -14.57
CA ILE A 94 11.49 -22.54 -14.77
C ILE A 94 12.44 -22.00 -13.70
N ILE A 95 13.52 -21.37 -14.15
CA ILE A 95 14.56 -20.82 -13.28
C ILE A 95 14.87 -19.38 -13.72
N GLY A 96 14.86 -18.42 -12.80
CA GLY A 96 15.29 -17.06 -13.15
C GLY A 96 15.18 -16.05 -12.02
N SER A 97 14.97 -14.78 -12.39
CA SER A 97 14.95 -13.66 -11.45
C SER A 97 13.54 -13.31 -10.92
N ALA A 98 12.49 -13.70 -11.64
CA ALA A 98 11.11 -13.35 -11.31
C ALA A 98 10.60 -14.05 -10.05
N ASN A 99 10.14 -13.27 -9.07
CA ASN A 99 9.36 -13.78 -7.93
C ASN A 99 7.89 -14.04 -8.33
N ILE A 100 7.15 -14.78 -7.51
CA ILE A 100 5.73 -15.06 -7.75
C ILE A 100 4.90 -13.92 -7.14
N SER A 101 4.89 -12.78 -7.81
CA SER A 101 4.16 -11.58 -7.40
C SER A 101 3.57 -10.87 -8.61
N ALA A 102 2.65 -9.92 -8.39
CA ALA A 102 2.11 -9.10 -9.47
C ALA A 102 3.21 -8.45 -10.33
N ASN A 103 4.28 -7.96 -9.68
CA ASN A 103 5.43 -7.36 -10.35
C ASN A 103 6.32 -8.39 -11.05
N GLY A 104 6.65 -9.51 -10.39
CA GLY A 104 7.56 -10.52 -10.95
C GLY A 104 6.95 -11.35 -12.07
N LEU A 105 5.62 -11.57 -12.04
CA LEU A 105 4.90 -12.34 -13.05
C LEU A 105 4.15 -11.45 -14.07
N GLY A 106 4.28 -10.12 -13.97
CA GLY A 106 3.57 -9.17 -14.83
C GLY A 106 2.04 -9.29 -14.77
N LEU A 107 1.49 -9.70 -13.62
CA LEU A 107 0.05 -10.02 -13.47
C LEU A 107 -0.83 -8.78 -13.23
N ALA A 108 -0.25 -7.66 -12.82
CA ALA A 108 -0.95 -6.37 -12.82
C ALA A 108 -0.61 -5.65 -14.14
N GLY A 109 -1.62 -5.56 -15.00
CA GLY A 109 -1.51 -4.98 -16.35
C GLY A 109 -0.70 -3.69 -16.38
N SER A 110 0.13 -3.58 -17.43
CA SER A 110 0.93 -2.42 -17.88
C SER A 110 1.85 -1.68 -16.89
N GLU A 111 1.71 -1.77 -15.57
CA GLU A 111 2.33 -0.81 -14.64
C GLU A 111 3.08 -1.40 -13.43
N THR A 112 3.35 -2.71 -13.41
CA THR A 112 4.21 -3.31 -12.36
C THR A 112 5.57 -3.81 -12.86
N ALA A 113 5.86 -3.63 -14.14
CA ALA A 113 7.10 -4.04 -14.82
C ALA A 113 8.24 -3.02 -14.67
N HIS A 114 8.59 -2.63 -13.44
CA HIS A 114 9.81 -1.84 -13.23
C HIS A 114 11.08 -2.69 -13.22
N TRP A 115 10.95 -3.98 -12.94
CA TRP A 115 12.06 -4.92 -12.92
C TRP A 115 12.15 -5.63 -14.27
N ILE A 116 13.33 -5.55 -14.90
CA ILE A 116 13.64 -6.32 -16.09
C ILE A 116 14.01 -7.74 -15.62
N GLU A 117 13.08 -8.67 -15.79
CA GLU A 117 13.24 -10.07 -15.40
C GLU A 117 13.87 -10.90 -16.51
N ALA A 118 14.61 -11.94 -16.14
CA ALA A 118 15.21 -12.89 -17.07
C ALA A 118 15.22 -14.30 -16.49
N GLY A 119 14.90 -15.28 -17.33
CA GLY A 119 14.88 -16.68 -16.91
C GLY A 119 15.14 -17.66 -18.03
N VAL A 120 15.06 -18.93 -17.65
CA VAL A 120 15.17 -20.07 -18.54
C VAL A 120 14.02 -21.02 -18.22
N HIS A 121 13.30 -21.42 -19.27
CA HIS A 121 12.44 -22.59 -19.26
C HIS A 121 13.20 -23.75 -19.90
N THR A 122 13.19 -24.92 -19.28
CA THR A 122 13.91 -26.09 -19.79
C THR A 122 13.09 -27.36 -19.65
N THR A 123 13.17 -28.21 -20.66
CA THR A 123 12.68 -29.60 -20.67
C THR A 123 13.83 -30.60 -20.85
N ALA A 124 15.08 -30.12 -20.78
CA ALA A 124 16.24 -30.99 -20.84
C ALA A 124 16.31 -31.85 -19.58
N ILE A 125 16.28 -33.17 -19.76
CA ILE A 125 16.14 -34.16 -18.69
C ILE A 125 17.17 -33.93 -17.57
N ASP A 126 18.44 -33.68 -17.93
CA ASP A 126 19.52 -33.50 -16.96
C ASP A 126 19.36 -32.20 -16.14
N GLU A 127 18.89 -31.13 -16.77
CA GLU A 127 18.65 -29.84 -16.09
C GLU A 127 17.44 -29.93 -15.15
N VAL A 128 16.36 -30.58 -15.58
CA VAL A 128 15.17 -30.82 -14.75
C VAL A 128 15.53 -31.70 -13.56
N ALA A 129 16.26 -32.80 -13.78
CA ALA A 129 16.73 -33.68 -12.72
C ALA A 129 17.68 -32.95 -11.74
N GLY A 130 18.55 -32.08 -12.25
CA GLY A 130 19.43 -31.23 -11.44
C GLY A 130 18.64 -30.26 -10.55
N ALA A 131 17.65 -29.56 -11.13
CA ALA A 131 16.77 -28.66 -10.39
C ALA A 131 15.96 -29.40 -9.32
N GLN A 132 15.43 -30.58 -9.65
CA GLN A 132 14.71 -31.45 -8.73
C GLN A 132 15.59 -31.90 -7.56
N SER A 133 16.80 -32.40 -7.86
CA SER A 133 17.76 -32.83 -6.83
C SER A 133 18.15 -31.68 -5.91
N TRP A 134 18.39 -30.49 -6.46
CA TRP A 134 18.68 -29.29 -5.69
C TRP A 134 17.49 -28.91 -4.79
N PHE A 135 16.26 -28.94 -5.30
CA PHE A 135 15.07 -28.68 -4.51
C PHE A 135 14.94 -29.66 -3.35
N ASP A 136 15.11 -30.96 -3.60
CA ASP A 136 15.01 -31.99 -2.56
C ASP A 136 16.09 -31.85 -1.49
N GLN A 137 17.32 -31.48 -1.88
CA GLN A 137 18.38 -31.16 -0.92
C GLN A 137 18.01 -29.95 -0.06
N LEU A 138 17.48 -28.88 -0.67
CA LEU A 138 17.04 -27.70 0.06
C LEU A 138 15.86 -28.01 0.98
N TRP A 139 14.88 -28.77 0.50
CA TRP A 139 13.67 -29.18 1.23
C TRP A 139 14.02 -29.94 2.52
N ASN A 140 15.01 -30.82 2.44
CA ASN A 140 15.47 -31.67 3.53
C ASN A 140 16.62 -31.05 4.35
N SER A 141 17.09 -29.85 3.98
CA SER A 141 18.17 -29.18 4.69
C SER A 141 17.72 -28.65 6.05
N THR A 142 18.68 -28.50 6.97
CA THR A 142 18.45 -27.89 8.29
C THR A 142 18.05 -26.41 8.23
N ASN A 143 18.27 -25.74 7.09
CA ASN A 143 17.87 -24.35 6.86
C ASN A 143 16.38 -24.21 6.48
N THR A 144 15.72 -25.32 6.14
CA THR A 144 14.32 -25.33 5.73
C THR A 144 13.49 -25.96 6.84
N ARG A 145 12.52 -25.20 7.36
CA ARG A 145 11.70 -25.61 8.51
C ARG A 145 10.22 -25.38 8.26
N THR A 146 9.38 -26.03 9.06
CA THR A 146 7.93 -25.75 9.10
C THR A 146 7.66 -24.34 9.60
N ILE A 147 6.55 -23.77 9.15
CA ILE A 147 6.08 -22.45 9.56
C ILE A 147 5.18 -22.61 10.78
N THR A 148 5.48 -21.86 11.83
CA THR A 148 4.66 -21.81 13.04
C THR A 148 3.71 -20.60 13.03
N PRO A 149 2.65 -20.59 13.86
CA PRO A 149 1.81 -19.41 14.03
C PRO A 149 2.58 -18.14 14.44
N ASP A 150 3.64 -18.29 15.26
CA ASP A 150 4.49 -17.18 15.67
C ASP A 150 5.29 -16.59 14.49
N ASP A 151 5.81 -17.45 13.61
CA ASP A 151 6.48 -16.99 12.38
C ASP A 151 5.56 -16.14 11.52
N LEU A 152 4.29 -16.54 11.39
CA LEU A 152 3.31 -15.80 10.63
C LEU A 152 3.02 -14.43 11.25
N ALA A 153 2.88 -14.37 12.58
CA ALA A 153 2.69 -13.11 13.30
C ALA A 153 3.88 -12.16 13.11
N ARG A 154 5.11 -12.66 13.23
CA ARG A 154 6.33 -11.88 13.00
C ARG A 154 6.47 -11.43 11.55
N ALA A 155 6.10 -12.28 10.60
CA ALA A 155 6.12 -11.96 9.17
C ALA A 155 5.12 -10.85 8.81
N ILE A 156 3.93 -10.82 9.43
CA ILE A 156 2.97 -9.71 9.26
C ILE A 156 3.59 -8.38 9.67
N VAL A 157 4.28 -8.34 10.81
CA VAL A 157 4.96 -7.13 11.28
C VAL A 157 6.10 -6.73 10.34
N ALA A 158 6.94 -7.68 9.92
CA ALA A 158 8.05 -7.42 9.01
C ALA A 158 7.56 -6.94 7.62
N TYR A 159 6.51 -7.56 7.09
CA TYR A 159 5.91 -7.19 5.81
C TYR A 159 5.34 -5.77 5.83
N LYS A 160 4.62 -5.38 6.89
CA LYS A 160 4.11 -4.00 7.05
C LYS A 160 5.26 -2.98 7.02
N ARG A 161 6.27 -3.16 7.88
CA ARG A 161 7.46 -2.27 7.91
C ARG A 161 8.18 -2.15 6.56
N HIS A 162 8.27 -3.25 5.82
CA HIS A 162 8.90 -3.25 4.50
C HIS A 162 8.06 -2.51 3.44
N ARG A 163 6.73 -2.47 3.58
CA ARG A 163 5.86 -1.67 2.70
C ARG A 163 6.01 -0.18 2.97
N ASP A 164 6.08 0.21 4.24
CA ASP A 164 6.25 1.61 4.65
C ASP A 164 7.55 2.21 4.08
N THR A 165 8.57 1.38 3.89
CA THR A 165 9.89 1.77 3.38
C THR A 165 10.08 1.54 1.88
N ARG A 166 9.01 1.15 1.15
CA ARG A 166 9.11 0.88 -0.29
C ARG A 166 9.47 2.16 -1.04
N PRO A 167 10.58 2.16 -1.81
CA PRO A 167 10.94 3.30 -2.63
C PRO A 167 9.79 3.62 -3.59
N ASP A 168 9.45 4.90 -3.66
CA ASP A 168 8.56 5.38 -4.70
C ASP A 168 9.35 5.50 -6.01
N TYR A 169 9.04 4.61 -6.96
CA TYR A 169 9.63 4.64 -8.31
C TYR A 169 8.74 5.40 -9.30
N SER A 170 7.65 6.00 -8.83
CA SER A 170 6.84 6.88 -9.66
C SER A 170 7.72 7.98 -10.26
N ALA A 171 7.45 8.34 -11.51
CA ALA A 171 8.16 9.45 -12.12
C ALA A 171 7.85 10.73 -11.32
N PRO A 172 8.84 11.61 -11.07
CA PRO A 172 8.60 12.89 -10.41
C PRO A 172 7.52 13.67 -11.15
N CYS A 173 6.32 13.70 -10.59
CA CYS A 173 5.16 14.30 -11.23
C CYS A 173 4.21 14.91 -10.20
N PRO A 174 3.33 15.83 -10.63
CA PRO A 174 2.24 16.27 -9.78
C PRO A 174 1.32 15.14 -9.35
N PHE A 175 0.86 15.17 -8.10
CA PHE A 175 -0.15 14.23 -7.61
C PHE A 175 -1.42 14.34 -8.46
N SER A 176 -1.95 13.22 -8.92
CA SER A 176 -3.17 13.13 -9.73
C SER A 176 -3.74 11.71 -9.65
N PHE A 177 -5.06 11.59 -9.49
CA PHE A 177 -5.72 10.29 -9.49
C PHE A 177 -5.80 9.66 -10.88
N THR A 178 -5.55 10.45 -11.94
CA THR A 178 -5.45 9.93 -13.30
C THR A 178 -4.09 9.30 -13.61
N LYS A 179 -3.08 9.54 -12.77
CA LYS A 179 -1.71 9.04 -12.95
C LYS A 179 -1.29 8.01 -11.91
N LEU A 180 -1.99 7.95 -10.79
CA LEU A 180 -1.73 7.02 -9.70
C LEU A 180 -2.84 5.99 -9.64
N THR A 181 -2.46 4.72 -9.63
CA THR A 181 -3.40 3.61 -9.52
C THR A 181 -3.78 3.36 -8.05
N PRO A 182 -4.89 2.66 -7.77
CA PRO A 182 -5.18 2.16 -6.43
C PRO A 182 -4.03 1.37 -5.81
N ALA A 183 -3.24 0.65 -6.62
CA ALA A 183 -2.10 -0.13 -6.15
C ALA A 183 -0.94 0.77 -5.69
N ASP A 184 -0.69 1.90 -6.35
CA ASP A 184 0.35 2.86 -5.96
C ASP A 184 0.02 3.54 -4.63
N LEU A 185 -1.28 3.71 -4.36
CA LEU A 185 -1.79 4.35 -3.15
C LEU A 185 -2.00 3.38 -1.99
N ALA A 186 -2.10 2.07 -2.22
CA ALA A 186 -2.57 1.07 -1.25
C ALA A 186 -1.76 0.99 0.05
N ASP A 187 -0.50 1.41 0.02
CA ASP A 187 0.50 1.22 1.08
C ASP A 187 1.03 2.54 1.63
N ARG A 188 0.34 3.63 1.33
CA ARG A 188 0.70 4.96 1.79
C ARG A 188 -0.31 5.36 2.84
N ASP A 189 0.16 5.72 4.03
CA ASP A 189 -0.66 6.31 5.09
C ASP A 189 -1.09 7.72 4.69
N ALA A 190 -2.01 7.77 3.72
CA ALA A 190 -2.49 8.98 3.11
C ALA A 190 -4.01 8.94 2.93
N TYR A 191 -4.66 9.98 3.45
CA TYR A 191 -6.12 10.04 3.56
C TYR A 191 -6.63 11.40 3.12
N ALA A 192 -7.87 11.48 2.63
CA ALA A 192 -8.56 12.75 2.46
C ALA A 192 -9.42 13.05 3.69
N LEU A 193 -9.41 14.33 4.09
CA LEU A 193 -10.29 14.88 5.12
C LEU A 193 -11.35 15.72 4.43
N LEU A 194 -12.61 15.29 4.53
CA LEU A 194 -13.73 15.97 3.88
C LEU A 194 -14.54 16.80 4.87
N TYR A 195 -14.77 18.07 4.53
CA TYR A 195 -15.59 18.98 5.34
C TYR A 195 -16.46 19.85 4.45
N VAL A 196 -17.57 20.35 4.99
CA VAL A 196 -18.51 21.23 4.27
C VAL A 196 -18.35 22.71 4.60
N ARG A 197 -17.65 23.01 5.69
CA ARG A 197 -17.46 24.38 6.20
C ARG A 197 -16.06 24.52 6.77
N GLY A 198 -15.48 25.69 6.54
CA GLY A 198 -14.24 26.08 7.19
C GLY A 198 -14.46 26.43 8.67
N PRO A 199 -13.36 26.71 9.40
CA PRO A 199 -13.40 27.02 10.82
C PRO A 199 -14.23 28.27 11.13
N SER A 200 -14.87 28.29 12.29
CA SER A 200 -15.59 29.43 12.85
C SER A 200 -14.65 30.62 13.13
N GLU A 201 -15.22 31.81 13.35
CA GLU A 201 -14.41 32.99 13.71
C GLU A 201 -13.74 32.82 15.09
N ASP A 202 -14.38 32.11 16.02
CA ASP A 202 -13.80 31.78 17.32
C ASP A 202 -12.62 30.82 17.18
N ALA A 203 -12.77 29.79 16.33
CA ALA A 203 -11.69 28.88 15.98
C ALA A 203 -10.50 29.61 15.35
N LYS A 204 -10.76 30.47 14.35
CA LYS A 204 -9.71 31.31 13.72
C LYS A 204 -9.01 32.20 14.75
N ALA A 205 -9.75 32.81 15.68
CA ALA A 205 -9.20 33.63 16.74
C ALA A 205 -8.34 32.83 17.72
N ALA A 206 -8.74 31.60 18.07
CA ALA A 206 -7.94 30.70 18.90
C ALA A 206 -6.62 30.30 18.19
N THR A 207 -6.68 29.92 16.91
CA THR A 207 -5.48 29.62 16.10
C THR A 207 -4.54 30.83 15.99
N ALA A 208 -5.09 32.03 15.79
CA ALA A 208 -4.29 33.25 15.70
C ALA A 208 -3.58 33.58 17.03
N ARG A 209 -4.27 33.41 18.17
CA ARG A 209 -3.67 33.56 19.51
C ARG A 209 -2.52 32.58 19.72
N HIS A 210 -2.73 31.30 19.39
CA HIS A 210 -1.68 30.29 19.50
C HIS A 210 -0.48 30.62 18.62
N SER A 211 -0.72 30.98 17.35
CA SER A 211 0.35 31.33 16.40
C SER A 211 1.17 32.55 16.88
N ALA A 212 0.54 33.52 17.52
CA ALA A 212 1.23 34.68 18.09
C ALA A 212 2.15 34.29 19.27
N VAL A 213 1.68 33.40 20.16
CA VAL A 213 2.47 32.86 21.28
C VAL A 213 3.65 32.02 20.77
N GLU A 214 3.41 31.16 19.77
CA GLU A 214 4.44 30.35 19.13
C GLU A 214 5.54 31.23 18.50
N ALA A 215 5.14 32.26 17.74
CA ALA A 215 6.07 33.20 17.13
C ALA A 215 6.92 33.96 18.16
N GLN A 216 6.31 34.41 19.27
CA GLN A 216 7.02 35.08 20.36
C GLN A 216 8.03 34.14 21.03
N THR A 217 7.66 32.89 21.25
CA THR A 217 8.51 31.87 21.88
C THR A 217 9.72 31.53 21.01
N LEU A 218 9.54 31.49 19.68
CA LEU A 218 10.59 31.20 18.70
C LEU A 218 11.46 32.42 18.35
N GLY A 219 11.22 33.59 18.96
CA GLY A 219 11.95 34.82 18.65
C GLY A 219 11.74 35.34 17.22
N ALA A 220 10.65 34.93 16.56
CA ALA A 220 10.34 35.34 15.20
C ALA A 220 9.92 36.83 15.18
N THR A 221 10.51 37.60 14.26
CA THR A 221 10.16 39.02 14.11
C THR A 221 8.82 39.15 13.37
N PRO A 222 7.84 39.95 13.84
CA PRO A 222 6.60 40.19 13.11
C PRO A 222 6.90 40.67 11.69
N GLY A 223 6.48 39.91 10.67
CA GLY A 223 6.69 40.25 9.26
C GLY A 223 8.08 39.92 8.66
N LYS A 224 9.00 39.32 9.42
CA LYS A 224 10.28 38.79 8.91
C LYS A 224 10.56 37.41 9.50
N GLY A 225 10.02 36.39 8.84
CA GLY A 225 10.16 34.98 9.17
C GLY A 225 8.98 34.20 8.61
N THR A 226 9.21 33.00 8.10
CA THR A 226 8.16 32.08 7.68
C THR A 226 7.35 31.70 8.90
N GLY A 227 6.28 32.44 9.19
CA GLY A 227 5.25 31.93 10.11
C GLY A 227 4.81 30.57 9.58
N THR A 228 4.85 29.56 10.42
CA THR A 228 4.33 28.25 10.07
C THR A 228 2.82 28.37 9.96
N GLU A 229 2.32 28.49 8.74
CA GLU A 229 0.87 28.43 8.47
C GLU A 229 0.27 27.22 9.19
N ARG A 230 -0.84 27.43 9.91
CA ARG A 230 -1.58 26.40 10.63
C ARG A 230 -2.97 26.32 10.04
N TRP A 231 -3.38 25.13 9.63
CA TRP A 231 -4.76 24.85 9.23
C TRP A 231 -5.49 24.26 10.43
N PRO A 232 -6.53 24.94 10.95
CA PRO A 232 -7.28 24.44 12.08
C PRO A 232 -8.44 23.55 11.61
N PHE A 233 -8.51 22.37 12.21
CA PHE A 233 -9.59 21.41 12.06
C PHE A 233 -10.45 21.46 13.33
N GLU A 234 -11.60 22.11 13.23
CA GLU A 234 -12.51 22.40 14.36
C GLU A 234 -13.41 21.22 14.67
N CYS A 235 -13.40 20.78 15.93
CA CYS A 235 -14.25 19.71 16.47
C CYS A 235 -14.23 18.42 15.64
N TRP A 236 -13.07 18.05 15.09
CA TRP A 236 -12.91 16.75 14.44
C TRP A 236 -12.93 15.62 15.48
N PRO A 237 -13.37 14.40 15.11
CA PRO A 237 -13.49 13.29 16.05
C PRO A 237 -12.19 12.95 16.78
N GLU A 238 -12.29 12.56 18.05
CA GLU A 238 -11.15 12.31 18.94
C GLU A 238 -10.22 11.18 18.46
N ASP A 239 -10.75 10.26 17.65
CA ASP A 239 -10.06 9.13 17.06
C ASP A 239 -9.32 9.46 15.75
N LEU A 240 -9.36 10.72 15.31
CA LEU A 240 -8.51 11.18 14.23
C LEU A 240 -7.04 11.09 14.64
N ASP A 241 -6.22 10.41 13.84
CA ASP A 241 -4.79 10.34 14.10
C ASP A 241 -4.14 11.70 13.81
N THR A 242 -3.79 12.40 14.89
CA THR A 242 -3.14 13.71 14.85
C THR A 242 -1.60 13.63 14.87
N SER A 243 -1.03 12.43 14.71
CA SER A 243 0.42 12.26 14.61
C SER A 243 0.97 12.82 13.30
N THR A 244 2.29 12.97 13.27
CA THR A 244 3.01 13.45 12.08
C THR A 244 3.27 12.36 11.03
N GLN A 245 2.77 11.13 11.25
CA GLN A 245 3.05 9.98 10.40
C GLN A 245 2.12 9.91 9.17
N ILE A 246 0.94 10.51 9.27
CA ILE A 246 -0.09 10.46 8.22
C ILE A 246 -0.07 11.75 7.41
N GLU A 247 -0.13 11.61 6.08
CA GLU A 247 -0.36 12.73 5.16
C GLU A 247 -1.86 12.86 4.84
N TYR A 248 -2.40 14.06 4.98
CA TYR A 248 -3.81 14.33 4.71
C TYR A 248 -4.00 15.22 3.48
N LEU A 249 -5.05 14.98 2.72
CA LEU A 249 -5.55 15.87 1.66
C LEU A 249 -6.83 16.55 2.14
N ALA A 250 -6.76 17.85 2.44
CA ALA A 250 -7.90 18.61 2.91
C ALA A 250 -8.82 19.02 1.74
N MET A 251 -10.12 18.69 1.85
CA MET A 251 -11.10 18.90 0.80
C MET A 251 -12.39 19.53 1.34
N LEU A 252 -12.72 20.71 0.81
CA LEU A 252 -13.96 21.40 1.09
C LEU A 252 -15.03 20.98 0.06
N TRP A 253 -16.05 20.26 0.50
CA TRP A 253 -17.18 19.86 -0.32
C TRP A 253 -18.32 20.87 -0.24
N ASN A 254 -18.74 21.41 -1.39
CA ASN A 254 -19.93 22.22 -1.50
C ASN A 254 -21.10 21.35 -1.99
N GLU A 255 -21.95 20.90 -1.07
CA GLU A 255 -23.10 20.03 -1.38
C GLU A 255 -24.08 20.66 -2.37
N GLU A 256 -24.38 21.95 -2.21
CA GLU A 256 -25.35 22.68 -3.03
C GLU A 256 -24.94 22.74 -4.50
N LYS A 257 -23.66 23.04 -4.74
CA LYS A 257 -23.09 23.14 -6.08
C LYS A 257 -22.56 21.81 -6.59
N SER A 258 -22.48 20.80 -5.72
CA SER A 258 -21.85 19.51 -5.97
C SER A 258 -20.44 19.67 -6.56
N VAL A 259 -19.63 20.55 -5.97
CA VAL A 259 -18.23 20.77 -6.34
C VAL A 259 -17.32 20.68 -5.12
N VAL A 260 -16.12 20.15 -5.31
CA VAL A 260 -15.05 20.14 -4.31
C VAL A 260 -14.02 21.23 -4.59
N GLU A 261 -13.56 21.86 -3.53
CA GLU A 261 -12.36 22.67 -3.50
C GLU A 261 -11.28 21.92 -2.72
N ILE A 262 -10.07 21.87 -3.28
CA ILE A 262 -8.94 21.20 -2.64
C ILE A 262 -8.08 22.27 -2.01
N ASP A 263 -8.04 22.31 -0.68
CA ASP A 263 -7.20 23.25 0.06
C ASP A 263 -5.73 22.85 -0.12
N GLY A 264 -5.44 21.55 -0.04
CA GLY A 264 -4.14 20.97 -0.35
C GLY A 264 -3.70 19.91 0.66
N PRO A 265 -2.44 19.47 0.57
CA PRO A 265 -1.93 18.47 1.48
C PRO A 265 -1.45 19.10 2.80
N CYS A 266 -1.60 18.36 3.89
CA CYS A 266 -1.15 18.75 5.22
C CYS A 266 -0.73 17.54 6.06
N VAL A 267 -0.05 17.81 7.17
CA VAL A 267 0.29 16.82 8.20
C VAL A 267 -0.10 17.39 9.55
N MET A 268 -0.75 16.59 10.39
CA MET A 268 -1.14 17.00 11.74
C MET A 268 0.09 17.26 12.63
N THR A 269 -0.03 18.17 13.60
CA THR A 269 1.10 18.55 14.47
C THR A 269 1.00 17.99 15.89
N ALA A 270 0.07 17.06 16.14
CA ALA A 270 -0.30 16.57 17.46
C ALA A 270 -0.64 17.70 18.47
N THR A 271 -0.99 18.88 17.96
CA THR A 271 -1.30 20.06 18.76
C THR A 271 -2.81 20.27 18.76
N GLN A 272 -3.41 20.09 19.93
CA GLN A 272 -4.81 20.38 20.15
C GLN A 272 -4.96 21.65 20.99
N LEU A 273 -5.90 22.51 20.59
CA LEU A 273 -6.26 23.72 21.33
C LEU A 273 -7.70 23.64 21.78
N GLU A 274 -7.95 23.93 23.05
CA GLU A 274 -9.30 24.12 23.57
C GLU A 274 -9.70 25.60 23.48
N PHE A 275 -10.97 25.85 23.16
CA PHE A 275 -11.56 27.18 23.18
C PHE A 275 -13.03 27.13 23.60
N THR A 276 -13.64 28.30 23.77
CA THR A 276 -15.05 28.43 24.12
C THR A 276 -15.72 29.28 23.06
N TYR A 277 -16.86 28.83 22.54
CA TYR A 277 -17.63 29.59 21.57
C TYR A 277 -18.16 30.88 22.20
N SER A 278 -17.93 32.01 21.53
CA SER A 278 -18.43 33.31 21.96
C SER A 278 -19.96 33.34 21.98
N VAL A 279 -20.58 32.57 21.09
CA VAL A 279 -22.01 32.30 21.04
C VAL A 279 -22.31 30.99 21.77
N GLY A 280 -23.14 31.04 22.80
CA GLY A 280 -23.58 29.85 23.56
C GLY A 280 -22.65 29.43 24.69
N GLY A 281 -21.36 29.75 24.66
CA GLY A 281 -20.43 29.45 25.75
C GLY A 281 -20.02 27.99 25.87
N GLU A 282 -20.34 27.17 24.87
CA GLU A 282 -19.98 25.75 24.84
C GLU A 282 -18.46 25.58 24.56
N PRO A 283 -17.84 24.50 25.07
CA PRO A 283 -16.46 24.18 24.75
C PRO A 283 -16.31 23.69 23.30
N GLY A 284 -15.17 23.97 22.69
CA GLY A 284 -14.74 23.44 21.40
C GLY A 284 -13.25 23.15 21.39
N TRP A 285 -12.78 22.39 20.41
CA TRP A 285 -11.36 22.10 20.24
C TRP A 285 -10.93 22.23 18.78
N LEU A 286 -9.61 22.37 18.58
CA LEU A 286 -8.97 22.50 17.28
C LEU A 286 -7.77 21.56 17.22
N ASP A 287 -7.72 20.74 16.19
CA ASP A 287 -6.51 20.03 15.80
C ASP A 287 -5.77 20.85 14.75
N LEU A 288 -4.49 21.12 15.00
CA LEU A 288 -3.67 21.91 14.08
C LEU A 288 -2.92 21.01 13.10
N ALA A 289 -3.00 21.38 11.82
CA ALA A 289 -2.15 20.82 10.78
C ALA A 289 -1.20 21.87 10.21
N ARG A 290 -0.10 21.38 9.66
CA ARG A 290 0.84 22.17 8.86
C ARG A 290 0.64 21.82 7.39
N PRO A 291 0.38 22.79 6.49
CA PRO A 291 0.31 22.52 5.07
C PRO A 291 1.68 22.08 4.54
N THR A 292 1.63 21.23 3.52
CA THR A 292 2.79 20.74 2.78
C THR A 292 2.66 21.13 1.30
N SER A 293 3.75 21.02 0.54
CA SER A 293 3.74 21.20 -0.91
C SER A 293 3.71 19.88 -1.68
N THR A 294 3.68 18.77 -0.95
CA THR A 294 3.72 17.41 -1.48
C THR A 294 2.70 16.54 -0.76
N LEU A 295 2.15 15.59 -1.50
CA LEU A 295 1.34 14.50 -0.99
C LEU A 295 2.02 13.20 -1.45
N ILE A 296 2.40 12.33 -0.51
CA ILE A 296 3.09 11.05 -0.77
C ILE A 296 4.31 11.18 -1.70
N GLY A 297 5.09 12.24 -1.53
CA GLY A 297 6.27 12.55 -2.36
C GLY A 297 5.98 13.25 -3.69
N HIS A 298 4.71 13.39 -4.09
CA HIS A 298 4.31 14.06 -5.32
C HIS A 298 3.94 15.53 -5.08
N SER A 299 4.39 16.42 -5.97
CA SER A 299 4.08 17.86 -5.85
C SER A 299 2.57 18.15 -5.97
N LEU A 300 2.03 18.96 -5.06
CA LEU A 300 0.62 19.36 -5.07
C LEU A 300 0.49 20.80 -4.56
N ALA A 301 0.90 21.76 -5.40
CA ALA A 301 0.70 23.18 -5.15
C ALA A 301 -0.67 23.66 -5.65
N LYS A 302 -1.02 24.91 -5.32
CA LYS A 302 -2.34 25.52 -5.57
C LYS A 302 -2.88 25.36 -7.00
N LYS A 303 -2.01 25.39 -8.02
CA LYS A 303 -2.41 25.17 -9.43
C LYS A 303 -2.87 23.72 -9.66
N GLN A 304 -2.18 22.76 -9.05
CA GLN A 304 -2.49 21.34 -9.14
C GLN A 304 -3.72 20.97 -8.31
N CYS A 305 -3.94 21.61 -7.15
CA CYS A 305 -5.19 21.45 -6.38
C CYS A 305 -6.45 21.74 -7.22
N ARG A 306 -6.40 22.80 -8.06
CA ARG A 306 -7.51 23.12 -8.99
C ARG A 306 -7.71 22.07 -10.09
N ALA A 307 -6.64 21.43 -10.54
CA ALA A 307 -6.73 20.34 -11.52
C ALA A 307 -7.31 19.08 -10.85
N LEU A 308 -6.82 18.74 -9.67
CA LEU A 308 -7.29 17.61 -8.87
C LEU A 308 -8.78 17.74 -8.51
N ALA A 309 -9.23 18.95 -8.14
CA ALA A 309 -10.66 19.22 -7.93
C ALA A 309 -11.51 18.87 -9.16
N LYS A 310 -11.04 19.18 -10.37
CA LYS A 310 -11.74 18.82 -11.62
C LYS A 310 -11.77 17.33 -11.87
N GLU A 311 -10.72 16.60 -11.48
CA GLU A 311 -10.67 15.13 -11.56
C GLU A 311 -11.71 14.49 -10.62
N LEU A 312 -11.89 15.05 -9.42
CA LEU A 312 -12.77 14.51 -8.38
C LEU A 312 -14.25 14.83 -8.60
N ASN A 313 -14.57 16.04 -9.07
CA ASN A 313 -15.95 16.54 -9.20
C ASN A 313 -16.96 15.54 -9.80
N PRO A 314 -16.66 14.80 -10.90
CA PRO A 314 -17.61 13.86 -11.49
C PRO A 314 -18.09 12.74 -10.57
N ARG A 315 -17.28 12.35 -9.57
CA ARG A 315 -17.58 11.26 -8.62
C ARG A 315 -17.60 11.72 -7.17
N MET A 316 -17.49 13.03 -6.92
CA MET A 316 -17.27 13.56 -5.58
C MET A 316 -18.42 13.24 -4.61
N ARG A 317 -19.66 13.20 -5.09
CA ARG A 317 -20.80 12.76 -4.27
C ARG A 317 -20.62 11.31 -3.78
N THR A 318 -20.17 10.41 -4.65
CA THR A 318 -19.88 9.02 -4.26
C THR A 318 -18.73 8.96 -3.26
N VAL A 319 -17.66 9.75 -3.45
CA VAL A 319 -16.56 9.84 -2.49
C VAL A 319 -17.07 10.34 -1.13
N TRP A 320 -17.94 11.35 -1.12
CA TRP A 320 -18.56 11.88 0.09
C TRP A 320 -19.38 10.83 0.84
N ASP A 321 -20.24 10.09 0.12
CA ASP A 321 -21.12 9.07 0.71
C ASP A 321 -20.32 7.87 1.23
N GLU A 322 -19.33 7.39 0.46
CA GLU A 322 -18.47 6.26 0.85
C GLU A 322 -17.57 6.60 2.05
N ALA A 323 -17.13 7.85 2.19
CA ALA A 323 -16.34 8.29 3.34
C ALA A 323 -17.10 8.14 4.67
N GLU A 324 -18.41 8.35 4.68
CA GLU A 324 -19.25 8.12 5.87
C GLU A 324 -19.44 6.65 6.19
N ILE A 325 -19.53 5.80 5.16
CA ILE A 325 -19.73 4.37 5.33
C ILE A 325 -18.45 3.71 5.88
N LEU A 326 -17.30 4.18 5.41
CA LEU A 326 -16.00 3.62 5.79
C LEU A 326 -15.52 4.11 7.16
N ASP A 327 -15.86 5.35 7.53
CA ASP A 327 -15.42 6.00 8.76
C ASP A 327 -16.52 6.97 9.26
N GLU A 328 -17.55 6.38 9.90
CA GLU A 328 -18.77 7.08 10.33
C GLU A 328 -18.45 8.26 11.24
N GLY A 329 -18.99 9.44 10.92
CA GLY A 329 -18.73 10.68 11.67
C GLY A 329 -17.35 11.31 11.46
N MET A 330 -16.37 10.59 10.89
CA MET A 330 -15.04 11.16 10.57
C MET A 330 -14.99 11.87 9.24
N ARG A 331 -15.74 11.40 8.24
CA ARG A 331 -15.60 11.87 6.84
C ARG A 331 -14.13 11.83 6.39
N ARG A 332 -13.44 10.75 6.76
CA ARG A 332 -12.07 10.43 6.36
C ARG A 332 -12.10 9.25 5.40
N ILE A 333 -11.33 9.32 4.32
CA ILE A 333 -11.24 8.22 3.35
C ILE A 333 -9.82 8.06 2.84
N HIS A 334 -9.35 6.81 2.77
CA HIS A 334 -8.02 6.51 2.27
C HIS A 334 -7.90 6.82 0.76
N LEU A 335 -6.80 7.42 0.30
CA LEU A 335 -6.67 7.90 -1.09
C LEU A 335 -6.86 6.77 -2.14
N ARG A 336 -6.41 5.55 -1.83
CA ARG A 336 -6.73 4.34 -2.64
C ARG A 336 -8.23 4.19 -2.95
N HIS A 337 -9.10 4.36 -1.96
CA HIS A 337 -10.54 4.15 -2.15
C HIS A 337 -11.12 5.23 -3.06
N ILE A 338 -10.63 6.47 -2.96
CA ILE A 338 -10.96 7.53 -3.92
C ILE A 338 -10.56 7.11 -5.34
N ALA A 339 -9.34 6.59 -5.53
CA ALA A 339 -8.90 6.11 -6.84
C ALA A 339 -9.78 4.97 -7.38
N GLU A 340 -10.18 4.01 -6.53
CA GLU A 340 -11.10 2.93 -6.91
C GLU A 340 -12.48 3.46 -7.34
N ILE A 341 -13.02 4.46 -6.62
CA ILE A 341 -14.30 5.11 -6.97
C ILE A 341 -14.20 5.82 -8.33
N LEU A 342 -13.07 6.49 -8.61
CA LEU A 342 -12.86 7.20 -9.86
C LEU A 342 -12.70 6.26 -11.07
N GLN A 343 -12.34 4.99 -10.84
CA GLN A 343 -12.18 3.98 -11.90
C GLN A 343 -13.47 3.20 -12.21
N ARG A 344 -14.50 3.28 -11.36
CA ARG A 344 -15.84 2.74 -11.62
C ARG A 344 -16.60 3.62 -12.62
#